data_AF-A0A1M3M9I1-F1
#
_entry.id   AF-A0A1M3M9I1-F1
#
_cell.length_a   1.000
_cell.length_b   1.000
_cell.length_c   1.000
_cell.angle_alpha   90.00
_cell.angle_beta   90.00
_cell.angle_gamma   90.00
#
_symmetry.space_group_name_H-M   'P 1'
#
loop_
_entity.id
_entity.type
_entity.pdbx_description
1 polymer ?
#
loop_
_entity_poly.entity_id
_entity_poly.type
_entity_poly.pdbx_seq_one_letter_code
_entity_poly.pdbx_strand_id
1 'polypeptide(L)'
;MSKKISKTKKMLIEVARELFAQKGKRNVTMNDIAEASKRGRRTLYTYFTNKEEIFRAVLNKELEYIVDQAKKAALENTDPDIRLRNLIITHLDAIKHVVDRNGSLSADFFRDIYEVERARRKTDQQEIDLMRAVLVEGLEKKVFKTIDPELSSIIIFYAVKGLEVPYIRKTLTREFEHQKYEILEFIIQGILNKPEHH
;
A
#
# COMPACT_ATOMS: atom_id res chain seq x y z
N MET A 1 -21.98 -10.06 17.37
CA MET A 1 -20.80 -10.83 17.82
C MET A 1 -19.54 -10.52 16.97
N SER A 2 -19.10 -9.26 16.82
CA SER A 2 -18.10 -8.88 15.80
C SER A 2 -16.80 -8.23 16.31
N LYS A 3 -16.67 -7.90 17.61
CA LYS A 3 -15.47 -7.21 18.15
C LYS A 3 -14.22 -8.09 18.30
N LYS A 4 -14.28 -9.36 17.89
CA LYS A 4 -13.30 -10.43 18.15
C LYS A 4 -12.92 -11.19 16.87
N ILE A 5 -12.68 -10.48 15.75
CA ILE A 5 -11.66 -10.95 14.79
C ILE A 5 -10.38 -11.08 15.63
N SER A 6 -10.12 -12.27 16.15
CA SER A 6 -9.60 -12.40 17.52
C SER A 6 -8.17 -11.88 17.64
N LYS A 7 -7.80 -11.33 18.80
CA LYS A 7 -6.39 -10.99 19.10
C LYS A 7 -5.46 -12.16 18.74
N THR A 8 -5.94 -13.40 18.91
CA THR A 8 -5.26 -14.61 18.47
C THR A 8 -5.10 -14.69 16.95
N LYS A 9 -6.15 -14.45 16.14
CA LYS A 9 -6.03 -14.43 14.67
C LYS A 9 -4.99 -13.40 14.21
N LYS A 10 -5.02 -12.18 14.75
CA LYS A 10 -4.04 -11.13 14.41
C LYS A 10 -2.60 -11.53 14.77
N MET A 11 -2.43 -12.19 15.92
CA MET A 11 -1.14 -12.72 16.35
C MET A 11 -0.66 -13.83 15.42
N LEU A 12 -1.53 -14.79 15.06
CA LEU A 12 -1.19 -15.88 14.15
C LEU A 12 -0.76 -15.35 12.77
N ILE A 13 -1.43 -14.31 12.26
CA ILE A 13 -1.03 -13.62 11.03
C ILE A 13 0.36 -13.00 11.18
N GLU A 14 0.65 -12.35 12.31
CA GLU A 14 1.94 -11.71 12.56
C GLU A 14 3.09 -12.73 12.64
N VAL A 15 2.89 -13.82 13.37
CA VAL A 15 3.88 -14.92 13.46
C VAL A 15 4.13 -15.55 12.10
N ALA A 16 3.07 -15.80 11.33
CA ALA A 16 3.21 -16.35 10.00
C ALA A 16 3.95 -15.39 9.07
N ARG A 17 3.64 -14.09 9.12
CA ARG A 17 4.38 -13.04 8.38
C ARG A 17 5.87 -13.08 8.70
N GLU A 18 6.24 -13.12 9.98
CA GLU A 18 7.64 -13.19 10.40
C GLU A 18 8.35 -14.44 9.86
N LEU A 19 7.72 -15.60 9.98
CA LEU A 19 8.26 -16.85 9.45
C LEU A 19 8.41 -16.80 7.93
N PHE A 20 7.40 -16.30 7.22
CA PHE A 20 7.45 -16.13 5.77
C PHE A 20 8.53 -15.14 5.35
N ALA A 21 8.70 -14.04 6.08
CA ALA A 21 9.73 -13.04 5.79
C ALA A 21 11.15 -13.56 5.98
N GLN A 22 11.36 -14.44 6.97
CA GLN A 22 12.66 -15.04 7.28
C GLN A 22 13.02 -16.23 6.40
N LYS A 23 12.05 -17.12 6.11
CA LYS A 23 12.29 -18.42 5.50
C LYS A 23 11.70 -18.58 4.09
N GLY A 24 10.85 -17.65 3.65
CA GLY A 24 10.03 -17.77 2.44
C GLY A 24 8.79 -18.66 2.64
N LYS A 25 7.69 -18.36 1.94
CA LYS A 25 6.39 -19.05 2.08
C LYS A 25 6.49 -20.56 1.83
N ARG A 26 7.35 -20.96 0.89
CA ARG A 26 7.51 -22.38 0.49
C ARG A 26 8.08 -23.24 1.62
N ASN A 27 9.02 -22.70 2.38
CA ASN A 27 9.77 -23.42 3.41
C ASN A 27 9.08 -23.42 4.79
N VAL A 28 7.95 -22.73 4.92
CA VAL A 28 7.17 -22.68 6.16
C VAL A 28 5.97 -23.64 6.04
N THR A 29 5.71 -24.40 7.10
CA THR A 29 4.57 -25.31 7.23
C THR A 29 3.56 -24.78 8.25
N MET A 30 2.34 -25.35 8.26
CA MET A 30 1.36 -25.08 9.31
C MET A 30 1.88 -25.45 10.71
N ASN A 31 2.76 -26.45 10.80
CA ASN A 31 3.33 -26.89 12.07
C ASN A 31 4.32 -25.87 12.61
N ASP A 32 5.17 -25.30 11.76
CA ASP A 32 6.12 -24.26 12.14
C ASP A 32 5.40 -23.03 12.70
N ILE A 33 4.28 -22.64 12.07
CA ILE A 33 3.47 -21.50 12.52
C ILE A 33 2.82 -21.80 13.86
N ALA A 34 2.26 -23.00 14.06
CA ALA A 34 1.68 -23.40 15.34
C ALA A 34 2.73 -23.34 16.47
N GLU A 35 3.90 -23.93 16.23
CA GLU A 35 5.00 -23.96 17.19
C GLU A 35 5.51 -22.55 17.54
N ALA A 36 5.83 -21.74 16.52
CA ALA A 36 6.28 -20.36 16.71
C ALA A 36 5.21 -19.50 17.41
N SER A 37 3.92 -19.78 17.17
CA SER A 37 2.85 -19.02 17.80
C SER A 37 2.65 -19.34 19.28
N LYS A 38 3.30 -20.39 19.80
CA LYS A 38 3.04 -20.97 21.12
C LYS A 38 1.56 -21.30 21.33
N ARG A 39 0.84 -21.60 20.24
CA ARG A 39 -0.55 -22.07 20.23
C ARG A 39 -0.58 -23.49 19.69
N GLY A 40 -1.35 -24.37 20.32
CA GLY A 40 -1.50 -25.73 19.82
C GLY A 40 -2.09 -25.75 18.41
N ARG A 41 -1.72 -26.76 17.59
CA ARG A 41 -2.17 -26.95 16.20
C ARG A 41 -3.69 -26.78 16.03
N ARG A 42 -4.48 -27.35 16.94
CA ARG A 42 -5.95 -27.23 16.95
C ARG A 42 -6.42 -25.77 16.93
N THR A 43 -5.72 -24.88 17.63
CA THR A 43 -6.04 -23.44 17.65
C THR A 43 -5.77 -22.81 16.29
N LEU A 44 -4.62 -23.09 15.67
CA LEU A 44 -4.31 -22.58 14.33
C LEU A 44 -5.37 -23.02 13.31
N TYR A 45 -5.70 -24.32 13.29
CA TYR A 45 -6.71 -24.88 12.39
C TYR A 45 -8.14 -24.40 12.67
N THR A 46 -8.40 -23.80 13.84
CA THR A 46 -9.69 -23.13 14.10
C THR A 46 -9.82 -21.82 13.31
N TYR A 47 -8.70 -21.16 12.98
CA TYR A 47 -8.68 -19.87 12.28
C TYR A 47 -8.33 -19.97 10.81
N PHE A 48 -7.56 -21.00 10.43
CA PHE A 48 -7.03 -21.16 9.08
C PHE A 48 -7.00 -22.62 8.67
N THR A 49 -7.59 -22.92 7.53
CA THR A 49 -7.69 -24.27 6.97
C THR A 49 -6.37 -24.74 6.37
N ASN A 50 -5.56 -23.83 5.83
CA ASN A 50 -4.29 -24.13 5.19
C ASN A 50 -3.35 -22.91 5.21
N LYS A 51 -2.12 -23.12 4.71
CA LYS A 51 -1.06 -22.09 4.66
C LYS A 51 -1.43 -20.95 3.71
N GLU A 52 -2.14 -21.25 2.63
CA GLU A 52 -2.56 -20.31 1.60
C GLU A 52 -3.56 -19.28 2.16
N GLU A 53 -4.47 -19.72 3.03
CA GLU A 53 -5.40 -18.83 3.74
C GLU A 53 -4.67 -17.88 4.68
N ILE A 54 -3.66 -18.37 5.41
CA ILE A 54 -2.81 -17.54 6.26
C ILE A 54 -2.05 -16.53 5.41
N PHE A 55 -1.45 -16.96 4.30
CA PHE A 55 -0.72 -16.10 3.40
C PHE A 55 -1.61 -14.97 2.83
N ARG A 56 -2.84 -15.28 2.40
CA ARG A 56 -3.81 -14.26 1.97
C ARG A 56 -4.17 -13.30 3.10
N ALA A 57 -4.28 -13.80 4.34
CA ALA A 57 -4.54 -12.96 5.50
C ALA A 57 -3.35 -12.03 5.84
N VAL A 58 -2.12 -12.50 5.64
CA VAL A 58 -0.91 -11.67 5.73
C VAL A 58 -0.93 -10.60 4.63
N LEU A 59 -1.14 -10.99 3.38
CA LEU A 59 -1.25 -10.06 2.24
C LEU A 59 -2.30 -8.97 2.50
N ASN A 60 -3.51 -9.37 2.86
CA ASN A 60 -4.60 -8.42 3.13
C ASN A 60 -4.25 -7.45 4.25
N LYS A 61 -3.55 -7.90 5.31
CA LYS A 61 -3.12 -7.04 6.41
C LYS A 61 -2.10 -5.98 5.94
N GLU A 62 -1.16 -6.34 5.07
CA GLU A 62 -0.18 -5.40 4.53
C GLU A 62 -0.81 -4.44 3.51
N LEU A 63 -1.79 -4.90 2.72
CA LEU A 63 -2.58 -4.05 1.82
C LEU A 63 -3.51 -3.08 2.58
N GLU A 64 -4.12 -3.54 3.68
CA GLU A 64 -4.91 -2.69 4.59
C GLU A 64 -4.05 -1.57 5.18
N TYR A 65 -2.80 -1.85 5.52
CA TYR A 65 -1.88 -0.83 6.00
C TYR A 65 -1.67 0.30 4.98
N ILE A 66 -1.48 -0.03 3.69
CA ILE A 66 -1.30 0.98 2.63
C ILE A 66 -2.53 1.89 2.54
N VAL A 67 -3.73 1.29 2.47
CA VAL A 67 -5.00 2.04 2.43
C VAL A 67 -5.17 2.91 3.67
N ASP A 68 -4.84 2.41 4.86
CA ASP A 68 -4.97 3.16 6.10
C ASP A 68 -4.03 4.37 6.16
N GLN A 69 -2.82 4.29 5.58
CA GLN A 69 -1.95 5.46 5.47
C GLN A 69 -2.48 6.46 4.43
N ALA A 70 -2.92 5.99 3.26
CA ALA A 70 -3.52 6.84 2.25
C ALA A 70 -4.75 7.61 2.79
N LYS A 71 -5.63 6.94 3.55
CA LYS A 71 -6.78 7.58 4.20
C LYS A 71 -6.37 8.69 5.16
N LYS A 72 -5.32 8.49 5.96
CA LYS A 72 -4.82 9.52 6.87
C LYS A 72 -4.38 10.75 6.08
N ALA A 73 -3.58 10.56 5.04
CA ALA A 73 -3.10 11.64 4.17
C ALA A 73 -4.26 12.39 3.49
N ALA A 74 -5.26 11.68 2.97
CA ALA A 74 -6.43 12.30 2.33
C ALA A 74 -7.32 13.13 3.28
N LEU A 75 -7.29 12.81 4.58
CA LEU A 75 -8.12 13.46 5.61
C LEU A 75 -7.36 14.54 6.40
N GLU A 76 -6.13 14.86 6.01
CA GLU A 76 -5.37 15.95 6.62
C GLU A 76 -6.07 17.30 6.41
N ASN A 77 -6.01 18.16 7.41
CA ASN A 77 -6.59 19.50 7.33
C ASN A 77 -5.63 20.48 6.62
N THR A 78 -5.35 20.22 5.34
CA THR A 78 -4.45 20.99 4.48
C THR A 78 -5.05 21.18 3.09
N ASP A 79 -4.43 22.06 2.29
CA ASP A 79 -4.92 22.34 0.94
C ASP A 79 -4.91 21.08 0.05
N PRO A 80 -5.86 20.95 -0.90
CA PRO A 80 -5.99 19.76 -1.74
C PRO A 80 -4.72 19.36 -2.50
N ASP A 81 -3.91 20.33 -2.94
CA ASP A 81 -2.66 20.05 -3.63
C ASP A 81 -1.58 19.48 -2.69
N ILE A 82 -1.54 19.93 -1.44
CA ILE A 82 -0.69 19.36 -0.39
C ILE A 82 -1.14 17.93 -0.07
N ARG A 83 -2.44 17.71 0.10
CA ARG A 83 -2.98 16.35 0.33
C ARG A 83 -2.70 15.41 -0.82
N LEU A 84 -2.79 15.86 -2.06
CA LEU A 84 -2.47 15.04 -3.22
C LEU A 84 -0.99 14.63 -3.22
N ARG A 85 -0.08 15.56 -2.91
CA ARG A 85 1.35 15.24 -2.73
C ARG A 85 1.56 14.24 -1.60
N ASN A 86 0.92 14.46 -0.46
CA ASN A 86 1.03 13.58 0.70
C ASN A 86 0.50 12.18 0.42
N LEU A 87 -0.60 12.05 -0.33
CA LEU A 87 -1.11 10.76 -0.79
C LEU A 87 -0.06 9.99 -1.59
N ILE A 88 0.60 10.65 -2.54
CA ILE A 88 1.60 9.98 -3.37
C ILE A 88 2.85 9.59 -2.57
N ILE A 89 3.37 10.50 -1.73
CA ILE A 89 4.53 10.22 -0.87
C ILE A 89 4.22 9.06 0.07
N THR A 90 3.05 9.12 0.71
CA THR A 90 2.60 8.12 1.67
C THR A 90 2.44 6.75 1.01
N HIS A 91 1.95 6.69 -0.22
CA HIS A 91 1.88 5.45 -0.99
C HIS A 91 3.27 4.84 -1.18
N LEU A 92 4.24 5.61 -1.69
CA LEU A 92 5.61 5.15 -1.91
C LEU A 92 6.29 4.68 -0.60
N ASP A 93 6.17 5.48 0.45
CA ASP A 93 6.72 5.17 1.77
C ASP A 93 6.05 3.92 2.39
N ALA A 94 4.73 3.75 2.20
CA ALA A 94 4.00 2.57 2.68
C ALA A 94 4.39 1.29 1.94
N ILE A 95 4.52 1.36 0.61
CA ILE A 95 5.01 0.25 -0.22
C ILE A 95 6.42 -0.15 0.21
N LYS A 96 7.32 0.83 0.37
CA LYS A 96 8.69 0.59 0.85
C LYS A 96 8.70 -0.08 2.22
N HIS A 97 7.90 0.43 3.16
CA HIS A 97 7.77 -0.16 4.50
C HIS A 97 7.29 -1.62 4.44
N VAL A 98 6.26 -1.91 3.65
CA VAL A 98 5.75 -3.28 3.46
C VAL A 98 6.84 -4.18 2.90
N VAL A 99 7.60 -3.73 1.90
CA VAL A 99 8.66 -4.55 1.30
C VAL A 99 9.81 -4.81 2.28
N ASP A 100 10.29 -3.77 2.96
CA ASP A 100 11.41 -3.85 3.91
C ASP A 100 11.05 -4.77 5.09
N ARG A 101 9.82 -4.68 5.59
CA ARG A 101 9.32 -5.51 6.70
C ARG A 101 9.11 -6.98 6.32
N ASN A 102 8.86 -7.27 5.04
CA ASN A 102 8.51 -8.61 4.57
C ASN A 102 9.68 -9.37 3.93
N GLY A 103 10.84 -8.77 3.71
CA GLY A 103 12.09 -9.50 3.39
C GLY A 103 11.93 -10.51 2.25
N SER A 104 12.21 -11.79 2.52
CA SER A 104 12.11 -12.86 1.49
C SER A 104 10.68 -13.11 0.99
N LEU A 105 9.65 -12.75 1.77
CA LEU A 105 8.26 -12.79 1.33
C LEU A 105 8.01 -11.81 0.18
N SER A 106 8.72 -10.69 0.15
CA SER A 106 8.68 -9.75 -0.96
C SER A 106 9.18 -10.39 -2.26
N ALA A 107 10.18 -11.27 -2.20
CA ALA A 107 10.64 -12.04 -3.36
C ALA A 107 9.58 -13.05 -3.85
N ASP A 108 8.79 -13.62 -2.93
CA ASP A 108 7.67 -14.49 -3.28
C ASP A 108 6.52 -13.71 -3.95
N PHE A 109 6.31 -12.43 -3.60
CA PHE A 109 5.35 -11.57 -4.29
C PHE A 109 5.69 -11.34 -5.76
N PHE A 110 6.97 -11.16 -6.09
CA PHE A 110 7.40 -11.00 -7.49
C PHE A 110 7.31 -12.29 -8.32
N ARG A 111 7.22 -13.46 -7.68
CA ARG A 111 7.10 -14.75 -8.37
C ARG A 111 5.69 -15.08 -8.82
N ASP A 112 4.67 -14.58 -8.13
CA ASP A 112 3.26 -14.73 -8.51
C ASP A 112 2.60 -13.35 -8.63
N ILE A 113 3.07 -12.60 -9.62
CA ILE A 113 2.60 -11.24 -9.88
C ILE A 113 1.09 -11.19 -10.12
N TYR A 114 0.48 -12.25 -10.67
CA TYR A 114 -0.95 -12.32 -10.92
C TYR A 114 -1.77 -12.45 -9.64
N GLU A 115 -1.32 -13.27 -8.66
CA GLU A 115 -1.99 -13.36 -7.35
C GLU A 115 -1.90 -12.02 -6.61
N VAL A 116 -0.73 -11.36 -6.65
CA VAL A 116 -0.50 -10.07 -5.99
C VAL A 116 -1.32 -8.95 -6.63
N GLU A 117 -1.28 -8.81 -7.95
CA GLU A 117 -2.08 -7.81 -8.66
C GLU A 117 -3.58 -8.01 -8.42
N ARG A 118 -4.06 -9.26 -8.40
CA ARG A 118 -5.46 -9.56 -8.08
C ARG A 118 -5.80 -9.15 -6.65
N ALA A 119 -4.93 -9.42 -5.68
CA ALA A 119 -5.13 -9.03 -4.29
C ALA A 119 -5.14 -7.50 -4.12
N ARG A 120 -4.33 -6.78 -4.90
CA ARG A 120 -4.19 -5.32 -4.88
C ARG A 120 -5.37 -4.58 -5.49
N ARG A 121 -6.10 -5.14 -6.47
CA ARG A 121 -7.20 -4.44 -7.18
C ARG A 121 -8.14 -3.63 -6.29
N LYS A 122 -8.55 -4.20 -5.15
CA LYS A 122 -9.45 -3.50 -4.22
C LYS A 122 -8.74 -2.32 -3.54
N THR A 123 -7.51 -2.51 -3.10
CA THR A 123 -6.67 -1.47 -2.50
C THR A 123 -6.36 -0.36 -3.50
N ASP A 124 -5.96 -0.72 -4.71
CA ASP A 124 -5.69 0.22 -5.80
C ASP A 124 -6.92 1.10 -6.07
N GLN A 125 -8.10 0.51 -6.18
CA GLN A 125 -9.34 1.27 -6.37
C GLN A 125 -9.62 2.22 -5.20
N GLN A 126 -9.38 1.79 -3.96
CA GLN A 126 -9.57 2.66 -2.79
C GLN A 126 -8.61 3.85 -2.78
N GLU A 127 -7.37 3.68 -3.22
CA GLU A 127 -6.42 4.80 -3.35
C GLU A 127 -6.81 5.75 -4.48
N ILE A 128 -7.26 5.23 -5.62
CA ILE A 128 -7.81 6.03 -6.73
C ILE A 128 -9.01 6.86 -6.24
N ASP A 129 -9.94 6.25 -5.51
CA ASP A 129 -11.12 6.95 -4.98
C ASP A 129 -10.73 8.08 -4.01
N LEU A 130 -9.69 7.89 -3.19
CA LEU A 130 -9.17 8.91 -2.29
C LEU A 130 -8.52 10.06 -3.06
N MET A 131 -7.69 9.77 -4.06
CA MET A 131 -7.09 10.79 -4.94
C MET A 131 -8.18 11.58 -5.66
N ARG A 132 -9.18 10.90 -6.21
CA ARG A 132 -10.33 11.52 -6.87
C ARG A 132 -11.07 12.47 -5.93
N ALA A 133 -11.34 12.07 -4.69
CA ALA A 133 -12.01 12.94 -3.72
C ALA A 133 -11.24 14.24 -3.47
N VAL A 134 -9.91 14.15 -3.33
CA VAL A 134 -9.04 15.32 -3.17
C VAL A 134 -9.04 16.20 -4.44
N LEU A 135 -9.03 15.60 -5.63
CA LEU A 135 -9.10 16.35 -6.90
C LEU A 135 -10.43 17.10 -7.05
N VAL A 136 -11.56 16.46 -6.73
CA VAL A 136 -12.89 17.10 -6.78
C VAL A 136 -12.94 18.31 -5.84
N GLU A 137 -12.47 18.16 -4.60
CA GLU A 137 -12.42 19.28 -3.66
C GLU A 137 -11.50 20.41 -4.15
N GLY A 138 -10.34 20.08 -4.74
CA GLY A 138 -9.43 21.06 -5.30
C GLY A 138 -9.98 21.79 -6.53
N LEU A 139 -10.84 21.16 -7.33
CA LEU A 139 -11.57 21.80 -8.42
C LEU A 139 -12.59 22.81 -7.87
N GLU A 140 -13.36 22.43 -6.84
CA GLU A 140 -14.31 23.34 -6.18
C GLU A 140 -13.60 24.56 -5.56
N LYS A 141 -12.42 24.35 -4.98
CA LYS A 141 -11.56 25.40 -4.40
C LYS A 141 -10.69 26.14 -5.43
N LYS A 142 -10.78 25.80 -6.72
CA LYS A 142 -9.98 26.37 -7.82
C LYS A 142 -8.46 26.24 -7.65
N VAL A 143 -8.01 25.25 -6.88
CA VAL A 143 -6.59 24.90 -6.68
C VAL A 143 -6.03 24.18 -7.92
N PHE A 144 -6.85 23.35 -8.57
CA PHE A 144 -6.50 22.66 -9.81
C PHE A 144 -7.12 23.33 -11.04
N LYS A 145 -6.48 23.17 -12.20
CA LYS A 145 -7.05 23.48 -13.52
C LYS A 145 -8.28 22.63 -13.76
N THR A 146 -9.14 23.05 -14.70
CA THR A 146 -10.22 22.21 -15.19
C THR A 146 -9.65 20.92 -15.80
N ILE A 147 -9.90 19.79 -15.13
CA ILE A 147 -9.48 18.44 -15.51
C ILE A 147 -10.65 17.48 -15.28
N ASP A 148 -10.58 16.30 -15.90
CA ASP A 148 -11.46 15.18 -15.52
C ASP A 148 -10.89 14.51 -14.25
N PRO A 149 -11.54 14.62 -13.08
CA PRO A 149 -11.03 14.03 -11.84
C PRO A 149 -11.00 12.50 -11.87
N GLU A 150 -11.87 11.85 -12.65
CA GLU A 150 -11.88 10.38 -12.78
C GLU A 150 -10.61 9.93 -13.49
N LEU A 151 -10.43 10.38 -14.74
CA LEU A 151 -9.28 10.00 -15.55
C LEU A 151 -7.96 10.44 -14.92
N SER A 152 -7.92 11.63 -14.33
CA SER A 152 -6.70 12.16 -13.72
C SER A 152 -6.27 11.36 -12.50
N SER A 153 -7.20 10.94 -11.63
CA SER A 153 -6.88 10.09 -10.47
C SER A 153 -6.28 8.74 -10.90
N ILE A 154 -6.82 8.14 -11.97
CA ILE A 154 -6.32 6.89 -12.54
C ILE A 154 -4.91 7.07 -13.11
N ILE A 155 -4.68 8.12 -13.91
CA ILE A 155 -3.38 8.38 -14.52
C ILE A 155 -2.32 8.64 -13.45
N ILE A 156 -2.63 9.47 -12.45
CA ILE A 156 -1.72 9.77 -11.35
C ILE A 156 -1.38 8.49 -10.59
N PHE A 157 -2.39 7.70 -10.23
CA PHE A 157 -2.17 6.44 -9.51
C PHE A 157 -1.24 5.49 -10.27
N TYR A 158 -1.50 5.25 -11.57
CA TYR A 158 -0.66 4.34 -12.37
C TYR A 158 0.74 4.90 -12.67
N ALA A 159 0.88 6.22 -12.81
CA ALA A 159 2.20 6.84 -12.92
C ALA A 159 3.04 6.57 -11.66
N VAL A 160 2.43 6.70 -10.48
CA VAL A 160 3.06 6.43 -9.19
C VAL A 160 3.34 4.94 -9.00
N LYS A 161 2.37 4.08 -9.32
CA LYS A 161 2.51 2.62 -9.25
C LYS A 161 3.68 2.12 -10.09
N GLY A 162 3.90 2.72 -11.26
CA GLY A 162 5.05 2.44 -12.13
C GLY A 162 6.41 2.75 -11.48
N LEU A 163 6.45 3.62 -10.46
CA LEU A 163 7.64 3.99 -9.73
C LEU A 163 7.90 3.10 -8.50
N GLU A 164 6.97 2.22 -8.09
CA GLU A 164 7.12 1.37 -6.90
C GLU A 164 8.42 0.54 -6.95
N VAL A 165 8.63 -0.25 -8.01
CA VAL A 165 9.79 -1.15 -8.10
C VAL A 165 11.12 -0.38 -8.14
N PRO A 166 11.29 0.63 -9.00
CA PRO A 166 12.50 1.44 -8.99
C PRO A 166 12.75 2.15 -7.64
N TYR A 167 11.69 2.58 -6.94
CA TYR A 167 11.76 3.24 -5.63
C TYR A 167 12.22 2.27 -4.54
N ILE A 168 11.60 1.10 -4.46
CA ILE A 168 11.97 0.02 -3.53
C ILE A 168 13.44 -0.38 -3.71
N ARG A 169 13.85 -0.62 -4.96
CA ARG A 169 15.19 -1.11 -5.28
C ARG A 169 16.28 -0.06 -5.17
N LYS A 170 15.92 1.21 -4.91
CA LYS A 170 16.84 2.36 -4.96
C LYS A 170 17.64 2.37 -6.26
N THR A 171 17.04 1.88 -7.34
CA THR A 171 17.64 1.86 -8.69
C THR A 171 17.50 3.23 -9.34
N LEU A 172 16.47 3.97 -8.94
CA LEU A 172 16.49 5.43 -8.99
C LEU A 172 17.57 5.88 -8.00
N THR A 173 18.52 6.69 -8.46
CA THR A 173 19.73 7.11 -7.73
C THR A 173 19.42 7.68 -6.33
N ARG A 174 20.44 7.87 -5.47
CA ARG A 174 20.29 8.60 -4.17
C ARG A 174 19.54 9.93 -4.34
N GLU A 175 19.56 10.51 -5.53
CA GLU A 175 18.80 11.69 -5.90
C GLU A 175 17.28 11.50 -5.79
N PHE A 176 16.69 10.32 -6.00
CA PHE A 176 15.23 10.18 -5.98
C PHE A 176 14.59 10.33 -4.59
N GLU A 177 15.25 9.93 -3.50
CA GLU A 177 14.73 10.28 -2.16
C GLU A 177 14.80 11.79 -1.90
N HIS A 178 15.80 12.48 -2.49
CA HIS A 178 15.93 13.94 -2.45
C HIS A 178 15.02 14.66 -3.48
N GLN A 179 14.65 13.99 -4.58
CA GLN A 179 13.88 14.50 -5.72
C GLN A 179 12.47 13.92 -5.78
N LYS A 180 12.02 13.13 -4.78
CA LYS A 180 10.65 12.60 -4.77
C LYS A 180 9.65 13.74 -4.94
N TYR A 181 9.92 14.87 -4.30
CA TYR A 181 9.16 16.11 -4.48
C TYR A 181 9.23 16.67 -5.90
N GLU A 182 10.37 16.62 -6.60
CA GLU A 182 10.49 17.09 -7.99
C GLU A 182 9.74 16.21 -9.00
N ILE A 183 9.73 14.89 -8.78
CA ILE A 183 9.00 13.95 -9.64
C ILE A 183 7.50 14.03 -9.38
N LEU A 184 7.12 14.27 -8.13
CA LEU A 184 5.75 14.64 -7.78
C LEU A 184 5.34 15.92 -8.47
N GLU A 185 6.18 16.96 -8.41
CA GLU A 185 5.95 18.20 -9.16
C GLU A 185 5.78 17.89 -10.64
N PHE A 186 6.61 17.07 -11.28
CA PHE A 186 6.39 16.68 -12.68
C PHE A 186 5.01 16.03 -12.93
N ILE A 187 4.56 15.14 -12.05
CA ILE A 187 3.26 14.45 -12.16
C ILE A 187 2.09 15.42 -12.00
N ILE A 188 2.18 16.38 -11.07
CA ILE A 188 1.06 17.25 -10.68
C ILE A 188 1.11 18.64 -11.33
N GLN A 189 2.24 19.10 -11.83
CA GLN A 189 2.41 20.44 -12.43
C GLN A 189 1.55 20.62 -13.68
N GLY A 190 1.23 19.53 -14.38
CA GLY A 190 0.26 19.52 -15.48
C GLY A 190 -1.14 19.98 -15.05
N ILE A 191 -1.53 19.71 -13.80
CA ILE A 191 -2.89 19.93 -13.28
C ILE A 191 -3.04 21.09 -12.30
N LEU A 192 -1.94 21.65 -11.76
CA LEU A 192 -2.00 22.83 -10.88
C LEU A 192 -2.37 24.09 -11.66
N ASN A 193 -3.21 24.96 -11.06
CA ASN A 193 -3.32 26.35 -11.51
C ASN A 193 -2.02 27.07 -11.12
N LYS A 194 -1.33 27.68 -12.10
CA LYS A 194 -0.23 28.60 -11.78
C LYS A 194 -0.84 29.86 -11.16
N PRO A 195 -0.24 30.46 -10.11
CA PRO A 195 -0.56 31.85 -9.82
C PRO A 195 -0.21 32.66 -11.06
N GLU A 196 -1.16 33.46 -11.54
CA GLU A 196 -0.86 34.50 -12.53
C GLU A 196 0.18 35.42 -11.89
N HIS A 197 1.44 35.28 -12.32
CA HIS A 197 2.41 36.33 -12.10
C HIS A 197 1.96 37.51 -12.99
N HIS A 198 1.21 38.44 -12.38
CA HIS A 198 1.03 39.79 -12.90
C HIS A 198 2.36 40.55 -12.84
#